data_AF-A0A820BKT0-F1
#
_entry.id   AF-A0A820BKT0-F1
#
_cell.length_a   1.000
_cell.length_b   1.000
_cell.length_c   1.000
_cell.angle_alpha   90.00
_cell.angle_beta   90.00
_cell.angle_gamma   90.00
#
_symmetry.space_group_name_H-M   'P 1'
#
loop_
_entity.id
_entity.type
_entity.pdbx_description
1 polymer ?
#
loop_
_entity_poly.entity_id
_entity_poly.type
_entity_poly.pdbx_seq_one_letter_code
_entity_poly.pdbx_strand_id
1 'polypeptide(L)'
;MLVLVPPFESACEQLYNSFFDCQSVITSQKRIKNSRCHVNAEIDTEEEDLIYNDLFTKFPEESNASIGEAYDTIEQLITEAETYFQGWLKYQVLWDLEPNDVFQRLGTNVQSWFECLKDIKESRKTLDTNEAYKSFGPLIIDFSKIQTKIGVRYDNWRQDLLRKFGQIIQTVANDFHTNISEHRNNLETKSLESGTLDDSVQLMDTIETVRETQIDNEMKIKQLLEAQRLLERQRYSFPENWISVDTIKNSWTSMNDVLKQKERVMETKLDTIQEKVKVEAQTIDTKTKELLEDWSTKKPIGGDLKPRDAIRQLALYETKLNEQLEKRTVLNKAKQSVKMQESGQVDHFEKRIRADLAELEEIRNVWKSLENVCNRLEELKDIQWLTVQPKKLKTNL
;
A
#
# COMPACT_ATOMS: atom_id res chain seq x y z
N MET A 1 8.67 -26.30 20.31
CA MET A 1 9.23 -25.86 21.60
C MET A 1 10.67 -26.33 21.68
N LEU A 2 11.62 -25.42 21.87
CA LEU A 2 13.04 -25.78 22.06
C LEU A 2 13.18 -26.31 23.49
N VAL A 3 13.67 -27.54 23.65
CA VAL A 3 13.84 -28.18 24.97
C VAL A 3 15.27 -28.69 25.07
N LEU A 4 15.95 -28.35 26.15
CA LEU A 4 17.28 -28.86 26.48
C LEU A 4 17.12 -30.27 27.07
N VAL A 5 17.88 -31.23 26.56
CA VAL A 5 17.89 -32.61 27.07
C VAL A 5 19.35 -33.05 27.22
N PRO A 6 19.83 -33.33 28.44
CA PRO A 6 19.18 -33.16 29.75
C PRO A 6 18.96 -31.68 30.13
N PRO A 7 18.05 -31.36 31.08
CA PRO A 7 17.79 -29.98 31.52
C PRO A 7 18.96 -29.42 32.35
N PHE A 8 19.04 -28.08 32.49
CA PHE A 8 20.13 -27.42 33.20
C PHE A 8 20.24 -27.91 34.65
N GLU A 9 19.13 -28.17 35.33
CA GLU A 9 19.09 -28.67 36.71
C GLU A 9 19.79 -30.02 36.86
N SER A 10 19.68 -30.90 35.86
CA SER A 10 20.37 -32.19 35.88
C SER A 10 21.88 -32.04 35.64
N ALA A 11 22.30 -31.04 34.86
CA ALA A 11 23.71 -30.70 34.71
C ALA A 11 24.28 -30.07 36.00
N CYS A 12 23.51 -29.22 36.69
CA CYS A 12 23.85 -28.68 38.01
C CYS A 12 24.10 -29.82 39.01
N GLU A 13 23.17 -30.77 39.09
CA GLU A 13 23.25 -31.91 40.00
C GLU A 13 24.53 -32.74 39.74
N GLN A 14 24.88 -32.99 38.48
CA GLN A 14 26.09 -33.72 38.11
C GLN A 14 27.38 -32.96 38.44
N LEU A 15 27.40 -31.63 38.29
CA LEU A 15 28.55 -30.81 38.66
C LEU A 15 28.75 -30.75 40.18
N TYR A 16 27.66 -30.60 40.95
CA TYR A 16 27.72 -30.66 42.40
C TYR A 16 28.15 -32.04 42.91
N ASN A 17 27.64 -33.12 42.31
CA ASN A 17 28.06 -34.48 42.65
C ASN A 17 29.54 -34.72 42.33
N SER A 18 30.02 -34.24 41.18
CA SER A 18 31.45 -34.37 40.80
C SER A 18 32.37 -33.59 41.74
N PHE A 19 31.94 -32.40 42.18
CA PHE A 19 32.68 -31.61 43.17
C PHE A 19 32.69 -32.31 44.54
N PHE A 20 31.54 -32.84 44.95
CA PHE A 20 31.41 -33.62 46.19
C PHE A 20 32.24 -34.92 46.15
N ASP A 21 32.33 -35.59 45.01
CA ASP A 21 33.17 -36.78 44.83
C ASP A 21 34.65 -36.43 44.98
N CYS A 22 35.12 -35.32 44.39
CA CYS A 22 36.48 -34.83 44.60
C CYS A 22 36.76 -34.50 46.09
N GLN A 23 35.77 -33.89 46.76
CA GLN A 23 35.83 -33.58 48.19
C GLN A 23 35.88 -34.87 49.04
N SER A 24 35.11 -35.88 48.66
CA SER A 24 35.05 -37.20 49.29
C SER A 24 36.36 -37.99 49.09
N VAL A 25 36.99 -37.89 47.92
CA VAL A 25 38.29 -38.54 47.65
C VAL A 25 39.39 -37.94 48.53
N ILE A 26 39.42 -36.62 48.74
CA ILE A 26 40.43 -35.99 49.60
C ILE A 26 40.21 -36.36 51.07
N THR A 27 38.96 -36.40 51.52
CA THR A 27 38.65 -36.69 52.91
C THR A 27 38.81 -38.15 53.27
N SER A 28 38.44 -39.06 52.38
CA SER A 28 38.58 -40.50 52.58
C SER A 28 40.02 -41.03 52.52
N GLN A 29 41.03 -40.19 52.25
CA GLN A 29 42.43 -40.62 52.27
C GLN A 29 42.88 -41.03 53.68
N LYS A 30 43.56 -42.18 53.76
CA LYS A 30 44.16 -42.67 55.00
C LYS A 30 45.48 -41.95 55.27
N ARG A 31 45.68 -41.47 56.50
CA ARG A 31 46.95 -40.85 56.92
C ARG A 31 48.11 -41.84 56.81
N ILE A 32 49.23 -41.42 56.21
CA ILE A 32 50.44 -42.26 56.07
C ILE A 32 51.08 -42.42 57.45
N LYS A 33 51.14 -43.66 57.97
CA LYS A 33 51.88 -43.97 59.20
C LYS A 33 53.36 -44.21 58.88
N ASN A 34 54.26 -43.54 59.60
CA ASN A 34 55.67 -43.92 59.61
C ASN A 34 55.86 -45.03 60.66
N SER A 35 55.80 -46.29 60.24
CA SER A 35 55.86 -47.47 61.14
C SER A 35 57.22 -47.69 61.83
N ARG A 36 58.17 -46.74 61.75
CA ARG A 36 59.53 -46.88 62.33
C ARG A 36 59.86 -45.96 63.51
N CYS A 37 58.97 -45.07 63.96
CA CYS A 37 59.29 -44.11 65.04
C CYS A 37 58.50 -44.24 66.36
N HIS A 38 57.68 -45.28 66.54
CA HIS A 38 57.06 -45.55 67.86
C HIS A 38 57.27 -47.02 68.25
N VAL A 39 58.34 -47.28 69.02
CA VAL A 39 58.49 -48.54 69.77
C VAL A 39 57.99 -48.40 71.21
N ASN A 40 57.87 -47.20 71.77
CA ASN A 40 57.34 -47.01 73.13
C ASN A 40 56.37 -45.81 73.17
N ALA A 41 55.10 -46.06 72.87
CA ALA A 41 53.98 -45.28 73.38
C ALA A 41 52.74 -46.18 73.30
N GLU A 42 52.03 -46.24 74.41
CA GLU A 42 51.01 -47.22 74.72
C GLU A 42 49.82 -47.17 73.75
N ILE A 43 49.25 -48.35 73.58
CA ILE A 43 47.97 -48.63 72.94
C ILE A 43 46.91 -47.89 73.76
N ASP A 44 46.36 -46.81 73.22
CA ASP A 44 44.98 -46.31 73.44
C ASP A 44 44.86 -44.88 72.88
N THR A 45 44.66 -44.77 71.58
CA THR A 45 43.94 -43.63 70.96
C THR A 45 43.21 -44.18 69.75
N GLU A 46 41.91 -44.42 69.97
CA GLU A 46 40.77 -44.39 69.05
C GLU A 46 41.07 -44.54 67.55
N GLU A 47 40.51 -45.59 66.94
CA GLU A 47 40.51 -45.83 65.48
C GLU A 47 39.79 -44.72 64.66
N GLU A 48 39.30 -43.66 65.32
CA GLU A 48 38.57 -42.55 64.73
C GLU A 48 39.49 -41.52 64.01
N ASP A 49 40.80 -41.52 64.29
CA ASP A 49 41.76 -40.53 63.78
C ASP A 49 42.46 -40.89 62.44
N LEU A 50 41.92 -41.86 61.69
CA LEU A 50 42.59 -42.45 60.52
C LEU A 50 42.31 -41.77 59.18
N ILE A 51 41.30 -40.90 59.12
CA ILE A 51 40.77 -40.31 57.89
C ILE A 51 40.93 -38.79 57.96
N TYR A 52 41.25 -38.14 56.83
CA TYR A 52 41.40 -36.69 56.74
C TYR A 52 40.06 -35.91 56.81
N ASN A 53 39.03 -36.45 57.47
CA ASN A 53 37.72 -35.80 57.63
C ASN A 53 37.80 -34.47 58.38
N ASP A 54 38.68 -34.39 59.39
CA ASP A 54 38.90 -33.19 60.19
C ASP A 54 39.59 -32.04 59.44
N LEU A 55 40.08 -32.26 58.20
CA LEU A 55 40.70 -31.19 57.43
C LEU A 55 39.73 -30.01 57.19
N PHE A 56 38.43 -30.28 57.00
CA PHE A 56 37.43 -29.21 56.81
C PHE A 56 37.34 -28.21 57.95
N THR A 57 37.58 -28.67 59.18
CA THR A 57 37.52 -27.80 60.37
C THR A 57 38.81 -27.02 60.62
N LYS A 58 39.92 -27.46 60.01
CA LYS A 58 41.27 -26.89 60.19
C LYS A 58 41.77 -26.06 58.99
N PHE A 59 40.97 -25.95 57.93
CA PHE A 59 41.33 -25.09 56.81
C PHE A 59 41.38 -23.62 57.26
N PRO A 60 42.39 -22.84 56.81
CA PRO A 60 42.39 -21.40 56.98
C PRO A 60 41.09 -20.80 56.41
N GLU A 61 40.60 -19.70 56.99
CA GLU A 61 39.41 -18.99 56.49
C GLU A 61 39.47 -18.72 54.96
N GLU A 62 40.67 -18.54 54.43
CA GLU A 62 40.97 -18.36 53.00
C GLU A 62 40.63 -19.59 52.12
N SER A 63 40.70 -20.82 52.64
CA SER A 63 40.38 -22.04 51.88
C SER A 63 38.90 -22.42 51.94
N ASN A 64 38.18 -22.04 53.00
CA ASN A 64 36.71 -22.11 53.03
C ASN A 64 36.11 -21.08 52.05
N ALA A 65 36.75 -19.92 51.89
CA ALA A 65 36.42 -18.97 50.83
C ALA A 65 36.59 -19.59 49.43
N SER A 66 37.63 -20.42 49.21
CA SER A 66 37.83 -21.11 47.93
C SER A 66 36.76 -22.16 47.59
N ILE A 67 36.14 -22.79 48.60
CA ILE A 67 35.02 -23.73 48.38
C ILE A 67 33.74 -22.95 48.00
N GLY A 68 33.48 -21.82 48.68
CA GLY A 68 32.39 -20.91 48.31
C GLY A 68 32.56 -20.38 46.89
N GLU A 69 33.78 -19.95 46.53
CA GLU A 69 34.13 -19.51 45.18
C GLU A 69 33.94 -20.62 44.13
N ALA A 70 34.20 -21.88 44.48
CA ALA A 70 33.92 -23.02 43.59
C ALA A 70 32.42 -23.21 43.34
N TYR A 71 31.56 -23.05 44.36
CA TYR A 71 30.11 -23.08 44.17
C TYR A 71 29.60 -21.88 43.36
N ASP A 72 30.14 -20.68 43.63
CA ASP A 72 29.80 -19.46 42.89
C ASP A 72 30.21 -19.56 41.41
N THR A 73 31.38 -20.15 41.11
CA THR A 73 31.82 -20.37 39.73
C THR A 73 30.95 -21.37 38.99
N ILE A 74 30.45 -22.42 39.66
CA ILE A 74 29.48 -23.35 39.08
C ILE A 74 28.18 -22.61 38.73
N GLU A 75 27.64 -21.80 39.67
CA GLU A 75 26.43 -21.02 39.44
C GLU A 75 26.58 -19.97 38.33
N GLN A 76 27.73 -19.31 38.24
CA GLN A 76 28.05 -18.39 37.15
C GLN A 76 28.09 -19.09 35.80
N LEU A 77 28.70 -20.28 35.71
CA LEU A 77 28.75 -21.06 34.47
C LEU A 77 27.36 -21.49 33.99
N ILE A 78 26.47 -21.88 34.92
CA ILE A 78 25.08 -22.22 34.61
C ILE A 78 24.32 -20.99 34.14
N THR A 79 24.47 -19.86 34.83
CA THR A 79 23.82 -18.60 34.47
C THR A 79 24.26 -18.12 33.09
N GLU A 80 25.55 -18.24 32.75
CA GLU A 80 26.06 -17.92 31.41
C GLU A 80 25.45 -18.82 30.33
N ALA A 81 25.33 -20.11 30.61
CA ALA A 81 24.73 -21.10 29.72
C ALA A 81 23.22 -20.87 29.52
N GLU A 82 22.48 -20.52 30.57
CA GLU A 82 21.07 -20.14 30.49
C GLU A 82 20.86 -18.85 29.71
N THR A 83 21.68 -17.83 29.96
CA THR A 83 21.61 -16.55 29.24
C THR A 83 21.86 -16.75 27.75
N TYR A 84 22.80 -17.63 27.40
CA TYR A 84 23.05 -18.03 26.03
C TYR A 84 21.84 -18.78 25.42
N PHE A 85 21.24 -19.72 26.16
CA PHE A 85 20.03 -20.43 25.73
C PHE A 85 18.82 -19.49 25.51
N GLN A 86 18.65 -18.47 26.35
CA GLN A 86 17.62 -17.43 26.17
C GLN A 86 17.79 -16.64 24.87
N GLY A 87 19.02 -16.46 24.40
CA GLY A 87 19.29 -15.92 23.06
C GLY A 87 18.62 -16.73 21.95
N TRP A 88 18.60 -18.05 22.09
CA TRP A 88 17.98 -18.96 21.12
C TRP A 88 16.45 -19.01 21.19
N LEU A 89 15.87 -18.80 22.38
CA LEU A 89 14.42 -18.69 22.56
C LEU A 89 13.80 -17.55 21.73
N LYS A 90 14.56 -16.49 21.43
CA LYS A 90 14.09 -15.39 20.54
C LYS A 90 13.74 -15.89 19.14
N TYR A 91 14.42 -16.93 18.65
CA TYR A 91 14.09 -17.53 17.35
C TYR A 91 12.83 -18.40 17.40
N GLN A 92 12.29 -18.72 18.58
CA GLN A 92 11.01 -19.42 18.70
C GLN A 92 9.85 -18.64 18.06
N VAL A 93 9.93 -17.31 18.06
CA VAL A 93 8.92 -16.43 17.43
C VAL A 93 8.70 -16.75 15.95
N LEU A 94 9.70 -17.29 15.25
CA LEU A 94 9.58 -17.71 13.83
C LEU A 94 8.67 -18.92 13.62
N TRP A 95 8.48 -19.72 14.66
CA TRP A 95 7.53 -20.83 14.66
C TRP A 95 6.11 -20.38 14.99
N ASP A 96 6.00 -19.35 15.83
CA ASP A 96 4.72 -18.83 16.30
C ASP A 96 4.11 -17.79 15.34
N LEU A 97 4.92 -17.17 14.48
CA LEU A 97 4.44 -16.30 13.40
C LEU A 97 3.69 -17.12 12.34
N GLU A 98 2.46 -16.71 12.02
CA GLU A 98 1.77 -17.18 10.83
C GLU A 98 2.20 -16.31 9.62
N PRO A 99 2.60 -16.91 8.48
CA PRO A 99 2.99 -16.14 7.30
C PRO A 99 1.90 -15.18 6.81
N ASN A 100 0.62 -15.57 6.91
CA ASN A 100 -0.51 -14.77 6.45
C ASN A 100 -0.68 -13.45 7.22
N ASP A 101 -0.45 -13.45 8.54
CA ASP A 101 -0.56 -12.24 9.36
C ASP A 101 0.51 -11.22 9.00
N VAL A 102 1.72 -11.70 8.70
CA VAL A 102 2.83 -10.86 8.23
C VAL A 102 2.52 -10.29 6.85
N PHE A 103 1.97 -11.10 5.94
CA PHE A 103 1.58 -10.65 4.59
C PHE A 103 0.47 -9.60 4.64
N GLN A 104 -0.53 -9.75 5.52
CA GLN A 104 -1.60 -8.76 5.69
C GLN A 104 -1.07 -7.42 6.20
N ARG A 105 -0.10 -7.44 7.13
CA ARG A 105 0.51 -6.22 7.66
C ARG A 105 1.40 -5.50 6.64
N LEU A 106 2.11 -6.25 5.79
CA LEU A 106 2.99 -5.69 4.75
C LEU A 106 2.20 -5.13 3.57
N GLY A 107 1.02 -5.71 3.26
CA GLY A 107 0.15 -5.24 2.18
C GLY A 107 0.85 -5.19 0.82
N THR A 108 0.59 -4.15 0.04
CA THR A 108 1.10 -3.95 -1.33
C THR A 108 2.34 -3.04 -1.41
N ASN A 109 2.86 -2.56 -0.27
CA ASN A 109 3.98 -1.61 -0.28
C ASN A 109 5.31 -2.32 -0.53
N VAL A 110 5.82 -2.22 -1.76
CA VAL A 110 7.07 -2.83 -2.21
C VAL A 110 8.28 -2.47 -1.32
N GLN A 111 8.34 -1.26 -0.76
CA GLN A 111 9.45 -0.82 0.10
C GLN A 111 9.51 -1.59 1.42
N SER A 112 8.36 -1.80 2.07
CA SER A 112 8.29 -2.58 3.32
C SER A 112 8.69 -4.04 3.10
N TRP A 113 8.41 -4.59 1.90
CA TRP A 113 8.89 -5.92 1.53
C TRP A 113 10.41 -5.98 1.35
N PHE A 114 11.03 -4.93 0.80
CA PHE A 114 12.50 -4.85 0.72
C PHE A 114 13.16 -4.83 2.08
N GLU A 115 12.64 -4.02 3.01
CA GLU A 115 13.13 -3.94 4.39
C GLU A 115 13.00 -5.29 5.10
N CYS A 116 11.83 -5.93 5.02
CA CYS A 116 11.61 -7.25 5.61
C CYS A 116 12.57 -8.32 5.06
N LEU A 117 12.80 -8.36 3.74
CA LEU A 117 13.76 -9.28 3.13
C LEU A 117 15.21 -8.99 3.53
N LYS A 118 15.55 -7.72 3.77
CA LYS A 118 16.86 -7.32 4.29
C LYS A 118 17.03 -7.75 5.74
N ASP A 119 16.04 -7.52 6.58
CA ASP A 119 16.06 -7.87 8.01
C ASP A 119 16.19 -9.38 8.22
N ILE A 120 15.50 -10.19 7.39
CA ILE A 120 15.62 -11.65 7.43
C ILE A 120 17.03 -12.10 7.02
N LYS A 121 17.63 -11.43 6.04
CA LYS A 121 19.00 -11.72 5.61
C LYS A 121 20.01 -11.36 6.70
N GLU A 122 19.84 -10.24 7.39
CA GLU A 122 20.70 -9.84 8.50
C GLU A 122 20.52 -10.78 9.70
N SER A 123 19.29 -11.15 10.02
CA SER A 123 18.98 -12.14 11.05
C SER A 123 19.65 -13.49 10.78
N ARG A 124 19.68 -13.96 9.52
CA ARG A 124 20.39 -15.21 9.16
C ARG A 124 21.90 -15.11 9.37
N LYS A 125 22.52 -13.97 9.08
CA LYS A 125 23.97 -13.80 9.30
C LYS A 125 24.38 -14.00 10.75
N THR A 126 23.48 -13.66 11.70
CA THR A 126 23.73 -13.90 13.14
C THR A 126 23.64 -15.38 13.54
N LEU A 127 23.04 -16.23 12.70
CA LEU A 127 22.90 -17.68 12.91
C LEU A 127 24.01 -18.49 12.23
N ASP A 128 24.66 -17.93 11.21
CA ASP A 128 25.74 -18.55 10.45
C ASP A 128 27.12 -18.45 11.17
N THR A 129 27.16 -18.08 12.45
CA THR A 129 28.37 -18.20 13.28
C THR A 129 28.73 -19.69 13.42
N ASN A 130 29.96 -20.06 13.09
CA ASN A 130 30.45 -21.45 12.93
C ASN A 130 30.52 -22.30 14.22
N GLU A 131 29.92 -21.85 15.32
CA GLU A 131 29.96 -22.56 16.61
C GLU A 131 28.86 -23.63 16.66
N ALA A 132 29.15 -24.82 16.14
CA ALA A 132 28.26 -25.98 16.28
C ALA A 132 28.12 -26.47 17.73
N TYR A 133 29.12 -26.14 18.57
CA TYR A 133 29.18 -26.48 19.98
C TYR A 133 29.69 -25.27 20.75
N LYS A 134 29.06 -24.97 21.89
CA LYS A 134 29.59 -24.00 22.84
C LYS A 134 29.90 -24.69 24.15
N SER A 135 31.17 -24.61 24.57
CA SER A 135 31.67 -25.18 25.82
C SER A 135 31.71 -24.11 26.92
N PHE A 136 30.94 -24.33 27.98
CA PHE A 136 31.00 -23.58 29.23
C PHE A 136 31.73 -24.46 30.25
N GLY A 137 33.06 -24.42 30.21
CA GLY A 137 33.91 -25.30 31.02
C GLY A 137 33.59 -26.80 30.77
N PRO A 138 33.08 -27.55 31.76
CA PRO A 138 32.70 -28.95 31.61
C PRO A 138 31.36 -29.17 30.86
N LEU A 139 30.56 -28.12 30.69
CA LEU A 139 29.25 -28.20 30.04
C LEU A 139 29.39 -27.93 28.54
N ILE A 140 29.03 -28.91 27.71
CA ILE A 140 29.06 -28.79 26.25
C ILE A 140 27.62 -28.79 25.74
N ILE A 141 27.19 -27.70 25.13
CA ILE A 141 25.88 -27.64 24.48
C ILE A 141 26.08 -27.79 22.97
N ASP A 142 25.48 -28.85 22.41
CA ASP A 142 25.41 -29.08 20.96
C ASP A 142 24.19 -28.37 20.38
N PHE A 143 24.45 -27.34 19.57
CA PHE A 143 23.40 -26.58 18.87
C PHE A 143 23.28 -26.99 17.40
N SER A 144 24.07 -27.94 16.90
CA SER A 144 24.08 -28.36 15.49
C SER A 144 22.69 -28.78 14.98
N LYS A 145 21.95 -29.52 15.82
CA LYS A 145 20.57 -29.96 15.49
C LYS A 145 19.58 -28.80 15.45
N ILE A 146 19.70 -27.84 16.36
CA ILE A 146 18.81 -26.68 16.46
C ILE A 146 19.13 -25.70 15.32
N GLN A 147 20.41 -25.44 15.04
CA GLN A 147 20.87 -24.61 13.93
C GLN A 147 20.36 -25.13 12.58
N THR A 148 20.47 -26.45 12.35
CA THR A 148 19.92 -27.07 11.12
C THR A 148 18.41 -26.88 11.02
N LYS A 149 17.66 -27.10 12.11
CA LYS A 149 16.19 -26.92 12.12
C LYS A 149 15.77 -25.46 11.96
N ILE A 150 16.44 -24.53 12.64
CA ILE A 150 16.24 -23.07 12.50
C ILE A 150 16.51 -22.68 11.04
N GLY A 151 17.64 -23.11 10.48
CA GLY A 151 18.05 -22.82 9.10
C GLY A 151 17.00 -23.27 8.08
N VAL A 152 16.52 -24.50 8.18
CA VAL A 152 15.44 -25.02 7.31
C VAL A 152 14.17 -24.20 7.46
N ARG A 153 13.78 -23.83 8.69
CA ARG A 153 12.57 -23.03 8.92
C ARG A 153 12.72 -21.62 8.33
N TYR A 154 13.87 -20.98 8.48
CA TYR A 154 14.19 -19.70 7.84
C TYR A 154 14.17 -19.79 6.32
N ASP A 155 14.69 -20.88 5.75
CA ASP A 155 14.69 -21.08 4.31
C ASP A 155 13.27 -21.24 3.76
N ASN A 156 12.41 -21.98 4.47
CA ASN A 156 10.99 -22.08 4.12
C ASN A 156 10.31 -20.71 4.20
N TRP A 157 10.50 -19.96 5.29
CA TRP A 157 9.98 -18.61 5.44
C TRP A 157 10.45 -17.67 4.33
N ARG A 158 11.75 -17.71 4.01
CA ARG A 158 12.33 -16.93 2.92
C ARG A 158 11.70 -17.31 1.58
N GLN A 159 11.50 -18.60 1.30
CA GLN A 159 10.84 -19.05 0.06
C GLN A 159 9.39 -18.58 -0.02
N ASP A 160 8.63 -18.67 1.07
CA ASP A 160 7.24 -18.22 1.14
C ASP A 160 7.12 -16.70 0.95
N LEU A 161 8.00 -15.93 1.60
CA LEU A 161 8.09 -14.48 1.42
C LEU A 161 8.48 -14.11 -0.02
N LEU A 162 9.47 -14.77 -0.60
CA LEU A 162 9.88 -14.53 -1.99
C LEU A 162 8.76 -14.86 -2.98
N ARG A 163 8.02 -15.95 -2.74
CA ARG A 163 6.86 -16.32 -3.55
C ARG A 163 5.75 -15.28 -3.45
N LYS A 164 5.43 -14.79 -2.25
CA LYS A 164 4.43 -13.72 -2.09
C LYS A 164 4.88 -12.39 -2.66
N PHE A 165 6.12 -12.01 -2.44
CA PHE A 165 6.71 -10.82 -3.05
C PHE A 165 6.67 -10.90 -4.57
N GLY A 166 7.05 -12.04 -5.16
CA GLY A 166 6.93 -12.29 -6.59
C GLY A 166 5.50 -12.16 -7.11
N GLN A 167 4.50 -12.68 -6.38
CA GLN A 167 3.08 -12.51 -6.72
C GLN A 167 2.65 -11.04 -6.72
N ILE A 168 3.03 -10.27 -5.70
CA ILE A 168 2.68 -8.85 -5.59
C ILE A 168 3.34 -8.05 -6.72
N ILE A 169 4.63 -8.26 -6.97
CA ILE A 169 5.35 -7.60 -8.05
C ILE A 169 4.73 -7.93 -9.41
N GLN A 170 4.32 -9.17 -9.64
CA GLN A 170 3.63 -9.55 -10.87
C GLN A 170 2.30 -8.81 -11.03
N THR A 171 1.49 -8.73 -9.98
CA THR A 171 0.21 -7.98 -10.01
C THR A 171 0.47 -6.50 -10.30
N VAL A 172 1.38 -5.87 -9.57
CA VAL A 172 1.74 -4.45 -9.77
C VAL A 172 2.30 -4.21 -11.17
N ALA A 173 3.13 -5.12 -11.69
CA ALA A 173 3.69 -5.04 -13.03
C ALA A 173 2.62 -5.18 -14.12
N ASN A 174 1.66 -6.10 -13.96
CA ASN A 174 0.53 -6.26 -14.87
C ASN A 174 -0.37 -5.02 -14.89
N ASP A 175 -0.79 -4.54 -13.72
CA ASP A 175 -1.66 -3.36 -13.58
C ASP A 175 -0.98 -2.10 -14.15
N PHE A 176 0.34 -1.99 -13.98
CA PHE A 176 1.11 -0.90 -14.54
C PHE A 176 1.26 -1.03 -16.06
N HIS A 177 1.46 -2.23 -16.59
CA HIS A 177 1.54 -2.48 -18.02
C HIS A 177 0.21 -2.20 -18.74
N THR A 178 -0.93 -2.59 -18.14
CA THR A 178 -2.27 -2.25 -18.66
C THR A 178 -2.49 -0.75 -18.65
N ASN A 179 -2.14 -0.05 -17.57
CA ASN A 179 -2.27 1.40 -17.48
C ASN A 179 -1.42 2.14 -18.54
N ILE A 180 -0.15 1.74 -18.74
CA ILE A 180 0.69 2.31 -19.81
C ILE A 180 0.06 2.07 -21.19
N SER A 181 -0.48 0.86 -21.40
CA SER A 181 -1.10 0.50 -22.68
C SER A 181 -2.39 1.29 -22.94
N GLU A 182 -3.18 1.56 -21.90
CA GLU A 182 -4.36 2.42 -21.98
C GLU A 182 -3.98 3.87 -22.29
N HIS A 183 -3.01 4.46 -21.57
CA HIS A 183 -2.51 5.79 -21.86
C HIS A 183 -1.96 5.91 -23.28
N ARG A 184 -1.22 4.90 -23.74
CA ARG A 184 -0.72 4.83 -25.12
C ARG A 184 -1.87 4.77 -26.13
N ASN A 185 -2.84 3.87 -25.93
CA ASN A 185 -4.00 3.75 -26.82
C ASN A 185 -4.78 5.06 -26.90
N ASN A 186 -4.95 5.77 -25.78
CA ASN A 186 -5.61 7.07 -25.74
C ASN A 186 -4.86 8.15 -26.54
N LEU A 187 -3.52 8.14 -26.49
CA LEU A 187 -2.69 9.05 -27.30
C LEU A 187 -2.68 8.70 -28.79
N GLU A 188 -2.73 7.40 -29.13
CA GLU A 188 -2.73 6.93 -30.52
C GLU A 188 -4.09 7.14 -31.20
N THR A 189 -5.20 6.78 -30.53
CA THR A 189 -6.57 6.92 -31.04
C THR A 189 -6.98 8.37 -31.25
N LYS A 190 -6.55 9.28 -30.36
CA LYS A 190 -6.76 10.72 -30.54
C LYS A 190 -5.81 11.24 -31.62
N SER A 191 -6.31 11.25 -32.85
CA SER A 191 -5.61 11.81 -34.01
C SER A 191 -6.12 13.21 -34.31
N LEU A 192 -5.20 14.09 -34.70
CA LEU A 192 -5.48 15.48 -35.06
C LEU A 192 -6.02 15.62 -36.49
N GLU A 193 -6.27 14.49 -37.17
CA GLU A 193 -6.74 14.43 -38.57
C GLU A 193 -8.20 14.87 -38.72
N SER A 194 -9.03 14.72 -37.68
CA SER A 194 -10.45 15.10 -37.68
C SER A 194 -10.68 16.62 -37.74
N GLY A 195 -9.66 17.44 -37.45
CA GLY A 195 -9.68 18.89 -37.66
C GLY A 195 -10.61 19.71 -36.76
N THR A 196 -11.37 19.08 -35.86
CA THR A 196 -12.28 19.75 -34.94
C THR A 196 -11.54 20.38 -33.76
N LEU A 197 -12.10 21.47 -33.21
CA LEU A 197 -11.56 22.14 -32.03
C LEU A 197 -11.61 21.22 -30.81
N ASP A 198 -12.71 20.49 -30.64
CA ASP A 198 -12.93 19.59 -29.50
C ASP A 198 -11.90 18.47 -29.46
N ASP A 199 -11.63 17.80 -30.59
CA ASP A 199 -10.60 16.76 -30.67
C ASP A 199 -9.20 17.29 -30.32
N SER A 200 -8.91 18.54 -30.70
CA SER A 200 -7.63 19.20 -30.42
C SER A 200 -7.47 19.49 -28.92
N VAL A 201 -8.55 19.90 -28.26
CA VAL A 201 -8.59 20.18 -26.82
C VAL A 201 -8.52 18.88 -26.02
N GLN A 202 -9.28 17.86 -26.43
CA GLN A 202 -9.23 16.53 -25.82
C GLN A 202 -7.86 15.87 -25.97
N LEU A 203 -7.15 16.11 -27.07
CA LEU A 203 -5.77 15.65 -27.24
C LEU A 203 -4.82 16.40 -26.28
N MET A 204 -5.00 17.71 -26.12
CA MET A 204 -4.18 18.53 -25.22
C MET A 204 -4.32 18.10 -23.77
N ASP A 205 -5.56 17.87 -23.33
CA ASP A 205 -5.89 17.32 -22.01
C ASP A 205 -5.23 15.94 -21.80
N THR A 206 -5.31 15.04 -22.79
CA THR A 206 -4.63 13.74 -22.67
C THR A 206 -3.10 13.83 -22.64
N ILE A 207 -2.50 14.79 -23.35
CA ILE A 207 -1.05 15.02 -23.30
C ILE A 207 -0.67 15.54 -21.90
N GLU A 208 -1.45 16.45 -21.33
CA GLU A 208 -1.23 17.00 -19.99
C GLU A 208 -1.35 15.93 -18.91
N THR A 209 -2.43 15.15 -18.91
CA THR A 209 -2.60 14.03 -17.95
C THR A 209 -1.47 13.01 -18.03
N VAL A 210 -1.05 12.60 -19.23
CA VAL A 210 0.07 11.65 -19.37
C VAL A 210 1.39 12.28 -18.89
N ARG A 211 1.60 13.57 -19.15
CA ARG A 211 2.79 14.30 -18.69
C ARG A 211 2.87 14.36 -17.16
N GLU A 212 1.76 14.62 -16.48
CA GLU A 212 1.71 14.64 -15.01
C GLU A 212 2.10 13.28 -14.41
N THR A 213 1.67 12.18 -15.04
CA THR A 213 2.00 10.82 -14.56
C THR A 213 3.43 10.36 -14.88
N GLN A 214 4.20 11.11 -15.69
CA GLN A 214 5.48 10.64 -16.23
C GLN A 214 6.53 10.38 -15.14
N ILE A 215 6.62 11.27 -14.13
CA ILE A 215 7.57 11.17 -13.02
C ILE A 215 7.26 9.94 -12.16
N ASP A 216 5.98 9.77 -11.81
CA ASP A 216 5.51 8.64 -11.01
C ASP A 216 5.74 7.31 -11.73
N ASN A 217 5.48 7.27 -13.04
CA ASN A 217 5.71 6.10 -13.88
C ASN A 217 7.21 5.74 -13.93
N GLU A 218 8.10 6.73 -14.04
CA GLU A 218 9.55 6.49 -14.01
C GLU A 218 10.00 5.95 -12.65
N MET A 219 9.47 6.48 -11.54
CA MET A 219 9.78 6.00 -10.20
C MET A 219 9.32 4.54 -10.00
N LYS A 220 8.10 4.21 -10.45
CA LYS A 220 7.56 2.83 -10.41
C LYS A 220 8.41 1.85 -11.21
N ILE A 221 8.88 2.23 -12.41
CA ILE A 221 9.78 1.40 -13.22
C ILE A 221 11.08 1.11 -12.47
N LYS A 222 11.67 2.12 -11.80
CA LYS A 222 12.89 1.93 -11.00
C LYS A 222 12.67 0.95 -9.85
N GLN A 223 11.55 1.06 -9.14
CA GLN A 223 11.19 0.13 -8.05
C GLN A 223 10.98 -1.30 -8.56
N LEU A 224 10.31 -1.47 -9.70
CA LEU A 224 10.11 -2.78 -10.33
C LEU A 224 11.44 -3.40 -10.80
N LEU A 225 12.36 -2.59 -11.35
CA LEU A 225 13.71 -3.03 -11.72
C LEU A 225 14.51 -3.52 -10.50
N GLU A 226 14.48 -2.77 -9.40
CA GLU A 226 15.12 -3.19 -8.15
C GLU A 226 14.52 -4.49 -7.61
N ALA A 227 13.20 -4.65 -7.72
CA ALA A 227 12.50 -5.84 -7.26
C ALA A 227 12.85 -7.07 -8.10
N GLN A 228 12.87 -6.94 -9.43
CA GLN A 228 13.29 -8.00 -10.33
C GLN A 228 14.74 -8.42 -10.08
N ARG A 229 15.67 -7.45 -9.93
CA ARG A 229 17.08 -7.75 -9.60
C ARG A 229 17.23 -8.49 -8.28
N LEU A 230 16.42 -8.15 -7.28
CA LEU A 230 16.41 -8.86 -6.00
C LEU A 230 15.93 -10.31 -6.18
N LEU A 231 14.84 -10.52 -6.91
CA LEU A 231 14.30 -11.84 -7.20
C LEU A 231 15.32 -12.71 -7.98
N GLU A 232 15.97 -12.14 -8.99
CA GLU A 232 17.04 -12.81 -9.76
C GLU A 232 18.22 -13.19 -8.87
N ARG A 233 18.69 -12.27 -8.01
CA ARG A 233 19.78 -12.52 -7.07
C ARG A 233 19.44 -13.63 -6.07
N GLN A 234 18.17 -13.75 -5.69
CA GLN A 234 17.69 -14.80 -4.78
C GLN A 234 17.34 -16.11 -5.50
N ARG A 235 17.61 -16.22 -6.81
CA ARG A 235 17.30 -17.39 -7.65
C ARG A 235 15.82 -17.78 -7.62
N TYR A 236 14.95 -16.79 -7.61
CA TYR A 236 13.51 -17.02 -7.72
C TYR A 236 13.17 -17.65 -9.08
N SER A 237 12.26 -18.62 -9.09
CA SER A 237 11.74 -19.21 -10.32
C SER A 237 10.59 -18.37 -10.84
N PHE A 238 10.80 -17.70 -11.97
CA PHE A 238 9.79 -16.86 -12.59
C PHE A 238 8.73 -17.73 -13.29
N PRO A 239 7.43 -17.46 -13.06
CA PRO A 239 6.33 -18.08 -13.81
C PRO A 239 6.38 -17.77 -15.32
N GLU A 240 5.74 -18.61 -16.15
CA GLU A 240 5.69 -18.41 -17.61
C GLU A 240 4.95 -17.13 -18.03
N ASN A 241 3.99 -16.67 -17.23
CA ASN A 241 3.23 -15.44 -17.45
C ASN A 241 3.93 -14.18 -16.89
N TRP A 242 5.22 -14.27 -16.55
CA TRP A 242 5.96 -13.15 -15.99
C TRP A 242 6.20 -12.07 -17.06
N ILE A 243 5.78 -10.83 -16.76
CA ILE A 243 6.09 -9.70 -17.63
C ILE A 243 7.45 -9.18 -17.22
N SER A 244 8.45 -9.32 -18.11
CA SER A 244 9.77 -8.72 -17.87
C SER A 244 9.63 -7.20 -17.72
N VAL A 245 10.36 -6.63 -16.76
CA VAL A 245 10.42 -5.17 -16.59
C VAL A 245 11.00 -4.50 -17.85
N ASP A 246 11.78 -5.21 -18.66
CA ASP A 246 12.24 -4.72 -19.96
C ASP A 246 11.07 -4.49 -20.93
N THR A 247 10.08 -5.38 -20.96
CA THR A 247 8.88 -5.20 -21.79
C THR A 247 8.09 -3.97 -21.35
N ILE A 248 7.92 -3.78 -20.04
CA ILE A 248 7.25 -2.60 -19.48
C ILE A 248 8.02 -1.32 -19.82
N LYS A 249 9.34 -1.36 -19.68
CA LYS A 249 10.22 -0.24 -20.03
C LYS A 249 10.11 0.10 -21.52
N ASN A 250 10.08 -0.90 -22.39
CA ASN A 250 9.91 -0.72 -23.84
C ASN A 250 8.54 -0.12 -24.17
N SER A 251 7.46 -0.57 -23.51
CA SER A 251 6.12 0.02 -23.66
C SER A 251 6.09 1.47 -23.18
N TRP A 252 6.76 1.78 -22.05
CA TRP A 252 6.88 3.14 -21.53
C TRP A 252 7.70 4.05 -22.46
N THR A 253 8.84 3.57 -23.00
CA THR A 253 9.61 4.35 -23.98
C THR A 253 8.79 4.61 -25.24
N SER A 254 8.07 3.60 -25.74
CA SER A 254 7.20 3.76 -26.90
C SER A 254 6.08 4.77 -26.63
N MET A 255 5.46 4.75 -25.45
CA MET A 255 4.45 5.73 -25.06
C MET A 255 5.05 7.15 -25.01
N ASN A 256 6.24 7.30 -24.44
CA ASN A 256 6.95 8.59 -24.39
C ASN A 256 7.35 9.11 -25.78
N ASP A 257 7.72 8.22 -26.71
CA ASP A 257 8.03 8.59 -28.08
C ASP A 257 6.78 9.08 -28.82
N VAL A 258 5.65 8.40 -28.64
CA VAL A 258 4.34 8.85 -29.15
C VAL A 258 3.95 10.19 -28.52
N LEU A 259 4.12 10.35 -27.21
CA LEU A 259 3.85 11.61 -26.51
C LEU A 259 4.67 12.75 -27.11
N LYS A 260 6.00 12.59 -27.24
CA LYS A 260 6.88 13.61 -27.84
C LYS A 260 6.52 13.93 -29.29
N GLN A 261 6.14 12.92 -30.06
CA GLN A 261 5.70 13.14 -31.43
C GLN A 261 4.41 13.98 -31.45
N LYS A 262 3.42 13.64 -30.62
CA LYS A 262 2.15 14.36 -30.52
C LYS A 262 2.33 15.77 -29.97
N GLU A 263 3.22 15.97 -28.99
CA GLU A 263 3.61 17.28 -28.47
C GLU A 263 4.19 18.17 -29.58
N ARG A 264 5.13 17.66 -30.38
CA ARG A 264 5.68 18.42 -31.53
C ARG A 264 4.60 18.78 -32.56
N VAL A 265 3.70 17.85 -32.85
CA VAL A 265 2.57 18.12 -33.75
C VAL A 265 1.64 19.18 -33.16
N MET A 266 1.43 19.17 -31.84
CA MET A 266 0.62 20.16 -31.14
C MET A 266 1.29 21.53 -31.11
N GLU A 267 2.60 21.59 -30.84
CA GLU A 267 3.39 22.83 -30.86
C GLU A 267 3.36 23.49 -32.24
N THR A 268 3.56 22.73 -33.32
CA THR A 268 3.52 23.28 -34.69
C THR A 268 2.13 23.79 -35.09
N LYS A 269 1.06 23.23 -34.51
CA LYS A 269 -0.32 23.63 -34.77
C LYS A 269 -0.89 24.57 -33.69
N LEU A 270 -0.11 24.92 -32.68
CA LEU A 270 -0.56 25.71 -31.54
C LEU A 270 -1.11 27.06 -32.00
N ASP A 271 -0.36 27.78 -32.84
CA ASP A 271 -0.77 29.08 -33.38
C ASP A 271 -2.04 28.98 -34.22
N THR A 272 -2.19 27.89 -34.99
CA THR A 272 -3.39 27.65 -35.79
C THR A 272 -4.60 27.33 -34.91
N ILE A 273 -4.40 26.56 -33.84
CA ILE A 273 -5.44 26.25 -32.85
C ILE A 273 -5.82 27.52 -32.09
N GLN A 274 -4.84 28.33 -31.68
CA GLN A 274 -5.03 29.63 -31.03
C GLN A 274 -5.92 30.56 -31.87
N GLU A 275 -5.62 30.70 -33.16
CA GLU A 275 -6.44 31.52 -34.06
C GLU A 275 -7.83 30.91 -34.26
N LYS A 276 -7.94 29.58 -34.42
CA LYS A 276 -9.25 28.90 -34.50
C LYS A 276 -10.09 29.09 -33.22
N VAL A 277 -9.49 28.97 -32.03
CA VAL A 277 -10.16 29.23 -30.74
C VAL A 277 -10.66 30.65 -30.69
N LYS A 278 -9.87 31.63 -31.17
CA LYS A 278 -10.25 33.03 -31.20
C LYS A 278 -11.43 33.31 -32.15
N VAL A 279 -11.40 32.75 -33.36
CA VAL A 279 -12.49 32.89 -34.34
C VAL A 279 -13.77 32.19 -33.88
N GLU A 280 -13.64 30.98 -33.32
CA GLU A 280 -14.78 30.24 -32.76
C GLU A 280 -15.37 30.98 -31.55
N ALA A 281 -14.52 31.57 -30.70
CA ALA A 281 -14.99 32.41 -29.58
C ALA A 281 -15.83 33.59 -30.06
N GLN A 282 -15.36 34.33 -31.08
CA GLN A 282 -16.12 35.43 -31.65
C GLN A 282 -17.45 34.95 -32.25
N THR A 283 -17.44 33.81 -32.94
CA THR A 283 -18.64 33.23 -33.55
C THR A 283 -19.66 32.76 -32.51
N ILE A 284 -19.21 32.17 -31.41
CA ILE A 284 -20.07 31.78 -30.30
C ILE A 284 -20.60 33.03 -29.58
N ASP A 285 -19.78 34.06 -29.39
CA ASP A 285 -20.22 35.32 -28.79
C ASP A 285 -21.27 36.04 -29.63
N THR A 286 -21.12 36.11 -30.96
CA THR A 286 -22.14 36.71 -31.84
C THR A 286 -23.44 35.90 -31.82
N LYS A 287 -23.37 34.57 -32.00
CA LYS A 287 -24.54 33.69 -31.92
C LYS A 287 -25.23 33.75 -30.55
N THR A 288 -24.46 33.85 -29.47
CA THR A 288 -25.01 34.02 -28.13
C THR A 288 -25.76 35.35 -28.02
N LYS A 289 -25.17 36.45 -28.49
CA LYS A 289 -25.83 37.76 -28.48
C LYS A 289 -27.12 37.77 -29.29
N GLU A 290 -27.09 37.22 -30.51
CA GLU A 290 -28.27 37.10 -31.37
C GLU A 290 -29.35 36.24 -30.71
N LEU A 291 -28.99 35.10 -30.11
CA LEU A 291 -29.94 34.23 -29.42
C LEU A 291 -30.54 34.89 -28.18
N LEU A 292 -29.76 35.66 -27.43
CA LEU A 292 -30.23 36.41 -26.26
C LEU A 292 -31.16 37.56 -26.67
N GLU A 293 -30.86 38.27 -27.77
CA GLU A 293 -31.71 39.33 -28.31
C GLU A 293 -33.02 38.74 -28.87
N ASP A 294 -32.94 37.64 -29.63
CA ASP A 294 -34.10 36.88 -30.09
C ASP A 294 -34.95 36.38 -28.92
N TRP A 295 -34.33 35.86 -27.86
CA TRP A 295 -35.04 35.44 -26.65
C TRP A 295 -35.75 36.64 -26.01
N SER A 296 -35.08 37.79 -25.87
CA SER A 296 -35.66 38.99 -25.26
C SER A 296 -36.88 39.55 -26.02
N THR A 297 -36.90 39.41 -27.35
CA THR A 297 -37.96 39.95 -28.22
C THR A 297 -39.11 38.97 -28.43
N LYS A 298 -38.83 37.65 -28.47
CA LYS A 298 -39.83 36.61 -28.76
C LYS A 298 -40.27 35.84 -27.51
N LYS A 299 -40.08 36.39 -26.31
CA LYS A 299 -40.56 35.77 -25.08
C LYS A 299 -42.08 35.52 -25.18
N PRO A 300 -42.57 34.28 -25.02
CA PRO A 300 -44.00 33.98 -25.05
C PRO A 300 -44.64 34.41 -23.71
N ILE A 301 -44.79 35.72 -23.53
CA ILE A 301 -45.46 36.36 -22.38
C ILE A 301 -46.84 36.87 -22.79
N GLY A 302 -47.09 37.01 -24.10
CA GLY A 302 -48.36 37.47 -24.65
C GLY A 302 -49.49 36.44 -24.48
N GLY A 303 -50.66 36.91 -24.04
CA GLY A 303 -51.85 36.08 -23.83
C GLY A 303 -52.54 35.55 -25.09
N ASP A 304 -52.07 35.93 -26.28
CA ASP A 304 -52.65 35.50 -27.57
C ASP A 304 -52.14 34.12 -28.04
N LEU A 305 -51.14 33.55 -27.35
CA LEU A 305 -50.54 32.26 -27.68
C LEU A 305 -51.25 31.11 -26.96
N LYS A 306 -51.52 30.02 -27.68
CA LYS A 306 -52.02 28.77 -27.07
C LYS A 306 -50.92 28.17 -26.17
N PRO A 307 -51.28 27.66 -24.98
CA PRO A 307 -50.30 27.10 -24.03
C PRO A 307 -49.38 26.04 -24.64
N ARG A 308 -49.94 25.16 -25.48
CA ARG A 308 -49.20 24.10 -26.16
C ARG A 308 -48.14 24.62 -27.15
N ASP A 309 -48.45 25.71 -27.86
CA ASP A 309 -47.52 26.33 -28.80
C ASP A 309 -46.41 27.10 -28.07
N ALA A 310 -46.75 27.76 -26.95
CA ALA A 310 -45.78 28.41 -26.07
C ALA A 310 -44.80 27.39 -25.46
N ILE A 311 -45.28 26.26 -24.92
CA ILE A 311 -44.42 25.19 -24.37
C ILE A 311 -43.49 24.60 -25.44
N ARG A 312 -43.98 24.43 -26.68
CA ARG A 312 -43.15 23.95 -27.80
C ARG A 312 -42.06 24.96 -28.17
N GLN A 313 -42.36 26.25 -28.19
CA GLN A 313 -41.35 27.29 -28.43
C GLN A 313 -40.32 27.34 -27.31
N LEU A 314 -40.74 27.23 -26.04
CA LEU A 314 -39.83 27.15 -24.89
C LEU A 314 -38.87 25.95 -25.00
N ALA A 315 -39.37 24.77 -25.36
CA ALA A 315 -38.52 23.60 -25.56
C ALA A 315 -37.48 23.79 -26.68
N LEU A 316 -37.83 24.49 -27.76
CA LEU A 316 -36.88 24.80 -28.84
C LEU A 316 -35.79 25.78 -28.41
N TYR A 317 -36.12 26.76 -27.56
CA TYR A 317 -35.13 27.68 -27.01
C TYR A 317 -34.27 27.00 -25.93
N GLU A 318 -34.83 26.10 -25.13
CA GLU A 318 -34.11 25.28 -24.16
C GLU A 318 -33.03 24.43 -24.83
N THR A 319 -33.36 23.73 -25.92
CA THR A 319 -32.35 22.94 -26.67
C THR A 319 -31.27 23.83 -27.27
N LYS A 320 -31.64 24.97 -27.88
CA LYS A 320 -30.67 25.92 -28.45
C LYS A 320 -29.75 26.54 -27.39
N LEU A 321 -30.28 26.91 -26.23
CA LEU A 321 -29.50 27.49 -25.13
C LEU A 321 -28.55 26.44 -24.54
N ASN A 322 -28.99 25.19 -24.37
CA ASN A 322 -28.14 24.10 -23.92
C ASN A 322 -27.03 23.78 -24.93
N GLU A 323 -27.32 23.72 -26.23
CA GLU A 323 -26.29 23.54 -27.26
C GLU A 323 -25.25 24.67 -27.26
N GLN A 324 -25.66 25.92 -27.04
CA GLN A 324 -24.73 27.05 -26.93
C GLN A 324 -23.91 26.99 -25.63
N LEU A 325 -24.51 26.53 -24.54
CA LEU A 325 -23.82 26.31 -23.27
C LEU A 325 -22.74 25.24 -23.43
N GLU A 326 -23.05 24.09 -24.03
CA GLU A 326 -22.07 23.03 -24.31
C GLU A 326 -20.90 23.54 -25.15
N LYS A 327 -21.17 24.24 -26.26
CA LYS A 327 -20.12 24.86 -27.10
C LYS A 327 -19.26 25.85 -26.32
N ARG A 328 -19.84 26.63 -25.41
CA ARG A 328 -19.09 27.53 -24.51
C ARG A 328 -18.21 26.77 -23.52
N THR A 329 -18.70 25.68 -22.94
CA THR A 329 -17.88 24.87 -22.01
C THR A 329 -16.66 24.28 -22.71
N VAL A 330 -16.82 23.79 -23.95
CA VAL A 330 -15.71 23.31 -24.78
C VAL A 330 -14.74 24.46 -25.11
N LEU A 331 -15.26 25.64 -25.45
CA LEU A 331 -14.45 26.82 -25.74
C LEU A 331 -13.66 27.29 -24.50
N ASN A 332 -14.28 27.32 -23.32
CA ASN A 332 -13.62 27.75 -22.08
C ASN A 332 -12.52 26.75 -21.68
N LYS A 333 -12.77 25.45 -21.84
CA LYS A 333 -11.71 24.42 -21.72
C LYS A 333 -10.59 24.67 -22.72
N ALA A 334 -10.91 24.95 -23.98
CA ALA A 334 -9.92 25.25 -25.01
C ALA A 334 -9.04 26.46 -24.66
N LYS A 335 -9.66 27.55 -24.19
CA LYS A 335 -8.95 28.77 -23.77
C LYS A 335 -8.03 28.52 -22.58
N GLN A 336 -8.44 27.66 -21.64
CA GLN A 336 -7.64 27.26 -20.48
C GLN A 336 -6.44 26.40 -20.91
N SER A 337 -6.66 25.36 -21.72
CA SER A 337 -5.60 24.45 -22.18
C SER A 337 -4.55 25.16 -23.04
N VAL A 338 -4.97 26.10 -23.89
CA VAL A 338 -4.07 26.87 -24.77
C VAL A 338 -3.40 28.04 -24.02
N LYS A 339 -3.63 28.18 -22.71
CA LYS A 339 -3.10 29.25 -21.84
C LYS A 339 -3.38 30.67 -22.37
N MET A 340 -4.48 30.84 -23.11
CA MET A 340 -4.90 32.14 -23.67
C MET A 340 -5.71 32.98 -22.67
N GLN A 341 -6.25 32.35 -21.63
CA GLN A 341 -6.89 33.07 -20.54
C GLN A 341 -6.06 32.98 -19.26
N GLU A 342 -5.75 34.15 -18.70
CA GLU A 342 -5.39 34.26 -17.30
C GLU A 342 -6.54 33.69 -16.46
N SER A 343 -6.21 32.69 -15.65
CA SER A 343 -7.07 32.08 -14.63
C SER A 343 -7.82 33.17 -13.84
N GLY A 344 -9.09 33.43 -14.17
CA GLY A 344 -9.93 34.37 -13.40
C GLY A 344 -11.00 35.17 -14.16
N GLN A 345 -11.00 35.21 -15.51
CA GLN A 345 -12.09 35.90 -16.22
C GLN A 345 -13.37 35.08 -16.23
N VAL A 346 -14.35 35.53 -15.44
CA VAL A 346 -15.71 34.98 -15.40
C VAL A 346 -16.38 35.19 -16.75
N ASP A 347 -16.83 34.11 -17.40
CA ASP A 347 -17.63 34.21 -18.63
C ASP A 347 -19.03 34.77 -18.31
N HIS A 348 -19.20 36.08 -18.53
CA HIS A 348 -20.46 36.79 -18.28
C HIS A 348 -21.62 36.25 -19.12
N PHE A 349 -21.34 35.72 -20.31
CA PHE A 349 -22.36 35.13 -21.17
C PHE A 349 -22.82 33.76 -20.66
N GLU A 350 -21.92 32.96 -20.09
CA GLU A 350 -22.29 31.67 -19.46
C GLU A 350 -23.26 31.90 -18.28
N LYS A 351 -22.95 32.87 -17.41
CA LYS A 351 -23.84 33.28 -16.31
C LYS A 351 -25.20 33.74 -16.83
N ARG A 352 -25.21 34.48 -17.94
CA ARG A 352 -26.45 34.99 -18.54
C ARG A 352 -27.31 33.88 -19.14
N ILE A 353 -26.73 32.96 -19.89
CA ILE A 353 -27.44 31.78 -20.45
C ILE A 353 -28.05 30.94 -19.33
N ARG A 354 -27.33 30.71 -18.22
CA ARG A 354 -27.88 29.96 -17.07
C ARG A 354 -29.06 30.69 -16.42
N ALA A 355 -29.00 32.02 -16.32
CA ALA A 355 -30.11 32.81 -15.80
C ALA A 355 -31.34 32.74 -16.74
N ASP A 356 -31.13 32.82 -18.06
CA ASP A 356 -32.21 32.73 -19.04
C ASP A 356 -32.82 31.31 -19.12
N LEU A 357 -32.02 30.24 -18.90
CA LEU A 357 -32.53 28.87 -18.75
C LEU A 357 -33.41 28.71 -17.51
N ALA A 358 -33.02 29.29 -16.38
CA ALA A 358 -33.84 29.29 -15.16
C ALA A 358 -35.16 30.06 -15.37
N GLU A 359 -35.10 31.22 -16.02
CA GLU A 359 -36.30 31.99 -16.38
C GLU A 359 -37.22 31.19 -17.32
N LEU A 360 -36.65 30.47 -18.29
CA LEU A 360 -37.39 29.60 -19.21
C LEU A 360 -38.14 28.49 -18.45
N GLU A 361 -37.49 27.87 -17.46
CA GLU A 361 -38.11 26.84 -16.62
C GLU A 361 -39.28 27.40 -15.80
N GLU A 362 -39.12 28.60 -15.22
CA GLU A 362 -40.20 29.30 -14.53
C GLU A 362 -41.39 29.59 -15.47
N ILE A 363 -41.13 30.17 -16.65
CA ILE A 363 -42.15 30.46 -17.66
C ILE A 363 -42.84 29.17 -18.13
N ARG A 364 -42.09 28.08 -18.31
CA ARG A 364 -42.64 26.77 -18.67
C ARG A 364 -43.59 26.24 -17.60
N ASN A 365 -43.26 26.41 -16.32
CA ASN A 365 -44.11 26.00 -15.20
C ASN A 365 -45.41 26.82 -15.15
N VAL A 366 -45.35 28.12 -15.46
CA VAL A 366 -46.54 28.97 -15.60
C VAL A 366 -47.42 28.48 -16.75
N TRP A 367 -46.86 28.22 -17.93
CA TRP A 367 -47.64 27.74 -19.08
C TRP A 367 -48.23 26.34 -18.87
N LYS A 368 -47.52 25.43 -18.19
CA LYS A 368 -48.09 24.12 -17.79
C LYS A 368 -49.27 24.29 -16.85
N SER A 369 -49.19 25.25 -15.92
CA SER A 369 -50.30 25.57 -15.02
C SER A 369 -51.49 26.14 -15.80
N LEU A 370 -51.23 27.01 -16.79
CA LEU A 370 -52.27 27.55 -17.66
C LEU A 370 -52.89 26.49 -18.57
N GLU A 371 -52.09 25.58 -19.12
CA GLU A 371 -52.55 24.43 -19.90
C GLU A 371 -53.49 23.54 -19.08
N ASN A 372 -53.14 23.28 -17.82
CA ASN A 372 -54.01 22.52 -16.91
C ASN A 372 -55.36 23.24 -16.67
N VAL A 373 -55.34 24.57 -16.52
CA VAL A 373 -56.56 25.38 -16.40
C VAL A 373 -57.36 25.38 -17.69
N CYS A 374 -56.72 25.52 -18.86
CA CYS A 374 -57.36 25.46 -20.17
C CYS A 374 -58.00 24.08 -20.42
N ASN A 375 -57.29 22.99 -20.10
CA ASN A 375 -57.82 21.63 -20.23
C ASN A 375 -59.03 21.42 -19.32
N ARG A 376 -58.97 21.89 -18.06
CA ARG A 376 -60.14 21.88 -17.16
C ARG A 376 -61.31 22.69 -17.72
N LEU A 377 -61.05 23.80 -18.39
CA LEU A 377 -62.06 24.62 -19.05
C LEU A 377 -62.66 23.92 -20.29
N GLU A 378 -61.84 23.23 -21.08
CA GLU A 378 -62.29 22.41 -22.21
C GLU A 378 -63.13 21.21 -21.72
N GLU A 379 -62.69 20.52 -20.67
CA GLU A 379 -63.46 19.45 -20.02
C GLU A 379 -64.84 19.96 -19.55
N LEU A 380 -64.90 21.16 -18.96
CA LEU A 380 -66.16 21.79 -18.55
C LEU A 380 -67.04 22.21 -19.74
N LYS A 381 -66.42 22.61 -20.86
CA LYS A 381 -67.12 22.97 -22.11
C LYS A 381 -67.75 21.76 -22.79
N ASP A 382 -67.13 20.58 -22.69
CA ASP A 382 -67.62 19.35 -23.31
C ASP A 382 -68.79 18.69 -22.54
N ILE A 383 -69.14 19.19 -21.36
CA ILE A 383 -70.30 18.73 -20.60
C ILE A 383 -71.59 19.21 -21.26
N GLN A 384 -72.50 18.28 -21.60
CA GLN A 384 -73.85 18.63 -22.08
C GLN A 384 -74.62 19.48 -21.06
N TRP A 385 -75.25 20.56 -21.52
CA TRP A 385 -76.01 21.52 -20.70
C TRP A 385 -77.05 20.92 -19.75
N LEU A 386 -77.66 19.78 -20.10
CA LEU A 386 -78.64 19.11 -19.23
C LEU A 386 -78.03 18.52 -17.95
N THR A 387 -76.72 18.25 -17.94
CA THR A 387 -76.01 17.57 -16.83
C THR A 387 -75.28 18.56 -15.92
N VAL A 388 -75.29 19.85 -16.29
CA VAL A 388 -74.52 20.90 -15.62
C VAL A 388 -75.27 21.41 -14.39
N GLN A 389 -74.72 21.16 -13.20
CA GLN A 389 -75.19 21.78 -11.96
C GLN A 389 -74.46 23.12 -11.70
N PRO A 390 -75.15 24.27 -11.67
CA PRO A 390 -74.52 25.60 -11.56
C PRO A 390 -73.66 25.77 -10.29
N LYS A 391 -74.05 25.12 -9.19
CA LYS A 391 -73.30 25.17 -7.92
C LYS A 391 -71.95 24.45 -8.00
N LYS A 392 -71.85 23.35 -8.75
CA LYS A 392 -70.61 22.58 -8.93
C LYS A 392 -69.64 23.27 -9.90
N LEU A 393 -70.17 23.97 -10.90
CA LEU A 393 -69.40 24.81 -11.81
C LEU A 393 -68.62 25.90 -11.07
N LYS A 394 -69.26 26.56 -10.10
CA LYS A 394 -68.66 27.66 -9.32
C LYS A 394 -67.54 27.23 -8.37
N THR A 395 -67.48 25.94 -8.03
CA THR A 395 -66.40 25.31 -7.23
C THR A 395 -65.30 24.67 -8.07
N ASN A 396 -65.54 24.42 -9.36
CA ASN A 396 -64.61 23.73 -10.26
C ASN A 396 -63.79 24.68 -11.16
N LEU A 397 -64.32 25.90 -11.40
CA LEU A 397 -63.56 27.09 -11.80
C LEU A 397 -62.78 27.63 -10.60
#